data_AF-A0A1S3SIC1-F1
#
_entry.id   AF-A0A1S3SIC1-F1
#
_cell.length_a   1.000
_cell.length_b   1.000
_cell.length_c   1.000
_cell.angle_alpha   90.00
_cell.angle_beta   90.00
_cell.angle_gamma   90.00
#
_symmetry.space_group_name_H-M   'P 1'
#
loop_
_entity.id
_entity.type
_entity.pdbx_description
1 polymer ?
#
loop_
_entity_poly.entity_id
_entity_poly.type
_entity_poly.pdbx_seq_one_letter_code
_entity_poly.pdbx_strand_id
1 'polypeptide(L)'
;MFAIRAPEEESSEMVEEMDTSEAVWCWYYLAECGVWHMFEIDPSAACSVTSEQIEQNYSRNQHGVMEFYTAKYTYRLDFSVMKQINVTTGKQRPIKRAFHSATGFRFICDNLALPVPCHWERINTDEPYQLVSLARDTYEFKEVVRLYERTMCHPIKSIQRIQNLDLWEFFCRKKQQLRKIKRVVDIEEKMLFHGTGHSNVQAICTYNFDWRLTGSHGDVYGRGSYFARDAKYSSKFCLTTGKHNFALQKHGLAPPIFSSEPPYKTMFLARVLVGEATLGNPLFCRPPSKDMSYSNFFDSCVDDLANPKIYVIFDCNQIYPEYLIEFY
;
A
#
# COMPACT_ATOMS: atom_id res chain seq x y z
N MET A 1 -40.94 60.85 22.29
CA MET A 1 -40.63 60.77 20.85
C MET A 1 -39.74 59.55 20.67
N PHE A 2 -40.21 58.60 19.86
CA PHE A 2 -39.79 57.21 19.79
C PHE A 2 -38.34 57.03 19.31
N ALA A 3 -37.54 56.25 20.05
CA ALA A 3 -36.29 55.67 19.55
C ALA A 3 -36.61 54.24 19.07
N ILE A 4 -36.64 54.08 17.75
CA ILE A 4 -36.94 52.82 17.06
C ILE A 4 -35.71 51.93 17.15
N ARG A 5 -35.88 50.75 17.75
CA ARG A 5 -34.90 49.67 17.82
C ARG A 5 -34.74 49.08 16.41
N ALA A 6 -33.52 49.01 15.91
CA ALA A 6 -33.21 48.31 14.65
C ALA A 6 -33.49 46.80 14.83
N PRO A 7 -34.05 46.10 13.82
CA PRO A 7 -34.22 44.65 13.88
C PRO A 7 -32.90 43.95 13.56
N GLU A 8 -32.62 42.90 14.33
CA GLU A 8 -31.53 41.96 14.10
C GLU A 8 -31.74 41.24 12.76
N GLU A 9 -30.70 41.18 11.93
CA GLU A 9 -30.70 40.37 10.70
C GLU A 9 -30.69 38.89 11.09
N GLU A 10 -31.86 38.24 11.00
CA GLU A 10 -31.96 36.78 10.96
C GLU A 10 -31.26 36.28 9.69
N SER A 11 -30.08 35.68 9.87
CA SER A 11 -29.42 34.94 8.80
C SER A 11 -30.28 33.74 8.43
N SER A 12 -30.90 33.81 7.25
CA SER A 12 -31.48 32.69 6.53
C SER A 12 -30.46 31.55 6.41
N GLU A 13 -30.55 30.56 7.29
CA GLU A 13 -29.86 29.28 7.14
C GLU A 13 -30.47 28.58 5.93
N MET A 14 -29.75 28.64 4.80
CA MET A 14 -30.01 27.80 3.65
C MET A 14 -29.75 26.36 4.10
N VAL A 15 -30.82 25.61 4.36
CA VAL A 15 -30.76 24.17 4.58
C VAL A 15 -30.25 23.56 3.27
N GLU A 16 -28.97 23.23 3.22
CA GLU A 16 -28.42 22.40 2.14
C GLU A 16 -29.13 21.05 2.24
N GLU A 17 -30.00 20.75 1.27
CA GLU A 17 -30.58 19.43 1.11
C GLU A 17 -29.42 18.43 0.99
N MET A 18 -29.24 17.61 2.04
CA MET A 18 -28.27 16.53 2.02
C MET A 18 -28.66 15.55 0.91
N ASP A 19 -27.81 15.46 -0.10
CA ASP A 19 -27.89 14.45 -1.15
C ASP A 19 -27.83 13.05 -0.50
N THR A 20 -28.98 12.38 -0.45
CA THR A 20 -29.14 11.01 0.04
C THR A 20 -28.83 9.98 -1.04
N SER A 21 -28.19 10.36 -2.15
CA SER A 21 -27.88 9.42 -3.22
C SER A 21 -27.00 8.28 -2.70
N GLU A 22 -27.53 7.07 -2.84
CA GLU A 22 -26.87 5.84 -2.45
C GLU A 22 -25.51 5.70 -3.15
N ALA A 23 -24.53 5.16 -2.43
CA ALA A 23 -23.19 4.95 -2.97
C ALA A 23 -23.23 4.05 -4.21
N VAL A 24 -22.98 4.64 -5.38
CA VAL A 24 -23.10 3.96 -6.68
C VAL A 24 -21.93 2.99 -6.86
N TRP A 25 -22.21 1.70 -7.06
CA TRP A 25 -21.18 0.70 -7.31
C TRP A 25 -20.80 0.63 -8.79
N CYS A 26 -19.49 0.66 -9.05
CA CYS A 26 -18.89 0.55 -10.37
C CYS A 26 -18.06 -0.71 -10.56
N TRP A 27 -17.97 -1.16 -11.80
CA TRP A 27 -17.27 -2.37 -12.21
C TRP A 27 -16.06 -2.03 -13.08
N TYR A 28 -14.99 -2.82 -12.91
CA TYR A 28 -13.72 -2.63 -13.59
C TYR A 28 -13.15 -3.96 -14.09
N TYR A 29 -12.36 -3.91 -15.15
CA TYR A 29 -11.56 -5.03 -15.67
C TYR A 29 -10.08 -4.65 -15.75
N LEU A 30 -9.19 -5.61 -15.53
CA LEU A 30 -7.75 -5.40 -15.67
C LEU A 30 -7.34 -5.52 -17.14
N ALA A 31 -6.93 -4.43 -17.77
CA ALA A 31 -6.50 -4.43 -19.17
C ALA A 31 -5.07 -4.98 -19.33
N GLU A 32 -4.68 -5.30 -20.57
CA GLU A 32 -3.34 -5.80 -20.91
C GLU A 32 -2.22 -4.80 -20.56
N CYS A 33 -2.55 -3.50 -20.42
CA CYS A 33 -1.63 -2.47 -19.95
C CYS A 33 -1.35 -2.52 -18.43
N GLY A 34 -1.99 -3.42 -17.68
CA GLY A 34 -1.86 -3.53 -16.23
C GLY A 34 -2.69 -2.52 -15.43
N VAL A 35 -3.55 -1.73 -16.10
CA VAL A 35 -4.43 -0.74 -15.46
C VAL A 35 -5.86 -1.26 -15.41
N TRP A 36 -6.58 -0.92 -14.33
CA TRP A 36 -8.01 -1.18 -14.20
C TRP A 36 -8.81 -0.16 -15.00
N HIS A 37 -9.58 -0.64 -15.97
CA HIS A 37 -10.52 0.17 -16.74
C HIS A 37 -11.93 -0.06 -16.24
N MET A 38 -12.68 1.02 -16.08
CA MET A 38 -14.08 0.97 -15.68
C MET A 38 -14.94 0.54 -16.87
N PHE A 39 -15.99 -0.25 -16.61
CA PHE A 39 -17.07 -0.41 -17.58
C PHE A 39 -17.82 0.93 -17.72
N GLU A 40 -18.23 1.25 -18.94
CA GLU A 40 -18.86 2.54 -19.23
C GLU A 40 -20.12 2.74 -18.38
N ILE A 41 -20.35 3.97 -17.93
CA ILE A 41 -21.53 4.33 -17.15
C ILE A 41 -22.72 4.47 -18.10
N ASP A 42 -22.49 5.19 -19.20
CA ASP A 42 -23.48 5.40 -20.24
C ASP A 42 -23.41 4.30 -21.30
N PRO A 43 -24.54 3.91 -21.90
CA PRO A 43 -24.55 3.00 -23.03
C PRO A 43 -23.75 3.57 -24.20
N SER A 44 -22.80 2.81 -24.74
CA SER A 44 -22.12 3.16 -25.99
C SER A 44 -22.32 2.09 -27.05
N ALA A 45 -22.14 2.48 -28.32
CA ALA A 45 -22.15 1.54 -29.44
C ALA A 45 -20.98 0.53 -29.40
N ALA A 46 -19.99 0.73 -28.52
CA ALA A 46 -18.80 -0.12 -28.44
C ALA A 46 -18.93 -1.29 -27.45
N CYS A 47 -19.82 -1.19 -26.45
CA CYS A 47 -20.00 -2.19 -25.40
C CYS A 47 -21.48 -2.35 -25.04
N SER A 48 -22.00 -3.58 -25.06
CA SER A 48 -23.42 -3.86 -24.82
C SER A 48 -23.84 -3.82 -23.36
N VAL A 49 -22.92 -3.53 -22.45
CA VAL A 49 -23.17 -3.54 -21.01
C VAL A 49 -22.56 -2.30 -20.36
N THR A 50 -23.32 -1.72 -19.44
CA THR A 50 -22.85 -0.66 -18.55
C THR A 50 -22.45 -1.21 -17.19
N SER A 51 -21.67 -0.42 -16.45
CA SER A 51 -21.31 -0.73 -15.08
C SER A 51 -22.53 -0.99 -14.18
N GLU A 52 -23.60 -0.21 -14.35
CA GLU A 52 -24.85 -0.36 -13.60
C GLU A 52 -25.53 -1.71 -13.89
N GLN A 53 -25.57 -2.13 -15.14
CA GLN A 53 -26.17 -3.41 -15.53
C GLN A 53 -25.39 -4.61 -14.97
N ILE A 54 -24.06 -4.49 -14.87
CA ILE A 54 -23.24 -5.51 -14.20
C ILE A 54 -23.59 -5.56 -12.71
N GLU A 55 -23.72 -4.40 -12.07
CA GLU A 55 -24.10 -4.30 -10.65
C GLU A 55 -25.47 -4.91 -10.36
N GLN A 56 -26.47 -4.64 -11.20
CA GLN A 56 -27.80 -5.21 -11.09
C GLN A 56 -27.78 -6.74 -11.23
N ASN A 57 -26.97 -7.29 -12.15
CA ASN A 57 -26.83 -8.73 -12.33
C ASN A 57 -26.13 -9.39 -11.13
N TYR A 58 -25.03 -8.78 -10.66
CA TYR A 58 -24.31 -9.26 -9.49
C TYR A 58 -25.18 -9.25 -8.23
N SER A 59 -25.95 -8.18 -8.01
CA SER A 59 -26.87 -8.07 -6.86
C SER A 59 -27.96 -9.14 -6.86
N ARG A 60 -28.39 -9.61 -8.03
CA ARG A 60 -29.35 -10.73 -8.15
C ARG A 60 -28.72 -12.08 -7.88
N ASN A 61 -27.48 -12.28 -8.32
CA ASN A 61 -26.74 -13.52 -8.13
C ASN A 61 -25.23 -13.28 -8.12
N GLN A 62 -24.64 -13.25 -6.93
CA GLN A 62 -23.20 -13.03 -6.74
C GLN A 62 -22.33 -14.20 -7.26
N HIS A 63 -22.95 -15.35 -7.53
CA HIS A 63 -22.31 -16.51 -8.15
C HIS A 63 -22.73 -16.71 -9.61
N GLY A 64 -23.46 -15.73 -10.17
CA GLY A 64 -24.00 -15.79 -11.51
C GLY A 64 -22.94 -15.59 -12.59
N VAL A 65 -23.36 -15.87 -13.81
CA VAL A 65 -22.64 -15.52 -15.03
C VAL A 65 -23.52 -14.61 -15.87
N MET A 66 -22.89 -13.67 -16.57
CA MET A 66 -23.57 -12.86 -17.57
C MET A 66 -22.70 -12.72 -18.83
N GLU A 67 -23.33 -12.53 -19.98
CA GLU A 67 -22.63 -12.33 -21.24
C GLU A 67 -22.88 -10.92 -21.77
N PHE A 68 -21.86 -10.36 -22.42
CA PHE A 68 -21.94 -9.07 -23.10
C PHE A 68 -21.08 -9.09 -24.36
N TYR A 69 -21.33 -8.16 -25.28
CA TYR A 69 -20.64 -8.10 -26.56
C TYR A 69 -20.05 -6.71 -26.78
N THR A 70 -18.93 -6.69 -27.48
CA THR A 70 -18.38 -5.48 -28.11
C THR A 70 -18.48 -5.62 -29.62
N ALA A 71 -18.09 -4.59 -30.37
CA ALA A 71 -18.07 -4.64 -31.84
C ALA A 71 -17.24 -5.83 -32.42
N LYS A 72 -16.31 -6.40 -31.65
CA LYS A 72 -15.39 -7.46 -32.12
C LYS A 72 -15.52 -8.79 -31.40
N TYR A 73 -15.95 -8.82 -30.16
CA TYR A 73 -15.86 -10.02 -29.32
C TYR A 73 -17.06 -10.17 -28.40
N THR A 74 -17.40 -11.43 -28.11
CA THR A 74 -18.31 -11.79 -27.03
C THR A 74 -17.52 -12.14 -25.78
N TYR A 75 -18.00 -11.66 -24.65
CA TYR A 75 -17.40 -11.86 -23.34
C TYR A 75 -18.40 -12.46 -22.36
N ARG A 76 -17.88 -13.24 -21.42
CA ARG A 76 -18.61 -13.74 -20.26
C ARG A 76 -17.97 -13.18 -18.99
N LEU A 77 -18.78 -12.62 -18.11
CA LEU A 77 -18.41 -12.31 -16.74
C LEU A 77 -18.85 -13.48 -15.85
N ASP A 78 -17.92 -13.98 -15.05
CA ASP A 78 -18.16 -14.97 -14.03
C ASP A 78 -17.87 -14.34 -12.67
N PHE A 79 -18.95 -14.10 -11.92
CA PHE A 79 -18.87 -13.42 -10.62
C PHE A 79 -18.34 -14.34 -9.52
N SER A 80 -18.50 -15.66 -9.66
CA SER A 80 -17.99 -16.62 -8.67
C SER A 80 -16.47 -16.58 -8.57
N VAL A 81 -15.79 -16.41 -9.71
CA VAL A 81 -14.33 -16.35 -9.79
C VAL A 81 -13.79 -14.95 -10.09
N MET A 82 -14.66 -13.95 -10.18
CA MET A 82 -14.35 -12.55 -10.50
C MET A 82 -13.46 -12.41 -11.75
N LYS A 83 -13.91 -13.01 -12.86
CA LYS A 83 -13.20 -12.94 -14.15
C LYS A 83 -14.12 -12.56 -15.31
N GLN A 84 -13.53 -11.87 -16.27
CA GLN A 84 -14.03 -11.73 -17.62
C GLN A 84 -13.30 -12.70 -18.54
N ILE A 85 -14.05 -13.40 -19.39
CA ILE A 85 -13.57 -14.40 -20.34
C ILE A 85 -14.00 -13.97 -21.74
N ASN A 86 -13.05 -13.84 -22.67
CA ASN A 86 -13.36 -13.67 -24.09
C ASN A 86 -13.80 -15.03 -24.65
N VAL A 87 -15.07 -15.15 -25.05
CA VAL A 87 -15.66 -16.43 -25.49
C VAL A 87 -15.05 -16.91 -26.80
N THR A 88 -14.62 -15.99 -27.66
CA THR A 88 -14.00 -16.31 -28.96
C THR A 88 -12.56 -16.82 -28.83
N THR A 89 -11.77 -16.23 -27.93
CA THR A 89 -10.32 -16.50 -27.82
C THR A 89 -9.93 -17.31 -26.57
N GLY A 90 -10.83 -17.45 -25.60
CA GLY A 90 -10.56 -18.07 -24.31
C GLY A 90 -9.71 -17.24 -23.33
N LYS A 91 -9.18 -16.07 -23.76
CA LYS A 91 -8.40 -15.19 -22.89
C LYS A 91 -9.22 -14.74 -21.68
N GLN A 92 -8.60 -14.73 -20.51
CA GLN A 92 -9.24 -14.34 -19.25
C GLN A 92 -8.56 -13.12 -18.64
N ARG A 93 -9.33 -12.26 -17.98
CA ARG A 93 -8.81 -11.13 -17.19
C ARG A 93 -9.61 -10.94 -15.90
N PRO A 94 -8.98 -10.51 -14.80
CA PRO A 94 -9.69 -10.18 -13.55
C PRO A 94 -10.71 -9.05 -13.73
N ILE A 95 -11.81 -9.11 -12.96
CA ILE A 95 -12.76 -8.01 -12.77
C ILE A 95 -12.88 -7.66 -11.28
N LYS A 96 -13.33 -6.43 -10.97
CA LYS A 96 -13.60 -6.00 -9.60
C LYS A 96 -14.75 -4.99 -9.52
N ARG A 97 -15.32 -4.86 -8.32
CA ARG A 97 -16.38 -3.90 -7.95
C ARG A 97 -15.83 -2.86 -6.97
N ALA A 98 -16.12 -1.57 -7.16
CA ALA A 98 -15.71 -0.46 -6.29
C ALA A 98 -16.64 0.76 -6.46
N PHE A 99 -16.70 1.68 -5.49
CA PHE A 99 -17.61 2.84 -5.55
C PHE A 99 -17.23 3.89 -6.63
N HIS A 100 -18.25 4.49 -7.25
CA HIS A 100 -18.18 5.60 -8.21
C HIS A 100 -18.30 6.95 -7.50
N SER A 101 -17.45 7.93 -7.83
CA SER A 101 -17.57 9.29 -7.28
C SER A 101 -17.43 10.33 -8.41
N ALA A 102 -18.49 11.13 -8.62
CA ALA A 102 -18.61 12.12 -9.69
C ALA A 102 -17.99 13.50 -9.35
N THR A 103 -17.42 13.67 -8.16
CA THR A 103 -16.72 14.89 -7.75
C THR A 103 -15.37 14.50 -7.15
N GLY A 104 -14.31 15.18 -7.59
CA GLY A 104 -12.97 14.98 -7.06
C GLY A 104 -12.97 15.03 -5.54
N PHE A 105 -12.71 13.85 -4.95
CA PHE A 105 -12.61 13.51 -3.54
C PHE A 105 -12.43 14.72 -2.61
N ARG A 106 -13.56 15.19 -2.06
CA ARG A 106 -13.63 16.21 -1.03
C ARG A 106 -14.35 15.59 0.18
N PHE A 107 -13.60 15.18 1.19
CA PHE A 107 -14.10 15.05 2.55
C PHE A 107 -13.04 15.54 3.54
N ILE A 108 -13.37 16.64 4.23
CA ILE A 108 -12.75 17.12 5.46
C ILE A 108 -13.78 16.82 6.56
N CYS A 109 -13.29 16.35 7.71
CA CYS A 109 -13.99 15.70 8.82
C CYS A 109 -14.40 14.24 8.51
N ASP A 110 -13.65 13.31 9.13
CA ASP A 110 -13.84 11.85 9.22
C ASP A 110 -13.67 10.98 7.94
N ASN A 111 -12.41 10.85 7.54
CA ASN A 111 -11.83 9.87 6.60
C ASN A 111 -11.94 10.13 5.09
N LEU A 112 -10.79 10.56 4.54
CA LEU A 112 -10.48 10.58 3.12
C LEU A 112 -10.22 9.13 2.64
N ALA A 113 -11.15 8.52 1.90
CA ALA A 113 -11.01 7.16 1.40
C ALA A 113 -9.76 7.01 0.50
N LEU A 114 -8.70 6.44 1.06
CA LEU A 114 -7.52 6.06 0.31
C LEU A 114 -7.81 4.78 -0.45
N PRO A 115 -7.27 4.61 -1.68
CA PRO A 115 -7.52 3.41 -2.46
C PRO A 115 -6.88 2.22 -1.72
N VAL A 116 -7.70 1.44 -1.02
CA VAL A 116 -7.29 0.16 -0.48
C VAL A 116 -6.89 -0.72 -1.66
N PRO A 117 -5.74 -1.44 -1.61
CA PRO A 117 -5.33 -2.28 -2.72
C PRO A 117 -6.39 -3.33 -3.02
N CYS A 118 -6.75 -3.45 -4.29
CA CYS A 118 -7.86 -4.32 -4.70
C CYS A 118 -7.61 -5.83 -4.48
N HIS A 119 -6.39 -6.21 -4.10
CA HIS A 119 -6.01 -7.57 -3.77
C HIS A 119 -6.17 -7.88 -2.27
N TRP A 120 -6.56 -6.91 -1.43
CA TRP A 120 -6.81 -7.16 -0.01
C TRP A 120 -8.13 -7.92 0.19
N GLU A 121 -8.14 -8.82 1.18
CA GLU A 121 -9.25 -9.74 1.43
C GLU A 121 -9.69 -9.64 2.89
N ARG A 122 -11.01 -9.66 3.12
CA ARG A 122 -11.64 -9.78 4.46
C ARG A 122 -11.00 -8.85 5.50
N ILE A 123 -10.90 -7.57 5.15
CA ILE A 123 -10.29 -6.55 6.00
C ILE A 123 -11.11 -6.44 7.29
N ASN A 124 -10.45 -6.69 8.41
CA ASN A 124 -11.03 -6.47 9.74
C ASN A 124 -10.57 -5.10 10.25
N THR A 125 -11.51 -4.19 10.46
CA THR A 125 -11.25 -2.83 10.94
C THR A 125 -11.02 -2.75 12.45
N ASP A 126 -11.32 -3.82 13.19
CA ASP A 126 -11.16 -3.87 14.65
C ASP A 126 -9.75 -4.31 15.08
N GLU A 127 -8.97 -4.87 14.16
CA GLU A 127 -7.60 -5.33 14.39
C GLU A 127 -6.60 -4.33 13.80
N PRO A 128 -5.45 -4.07 14.47
CA PRO A 128 -4.46 -3.11 13.96
C PRO A 128 -3.82 -3.57 12.64
N TYR A 129 -3.73 -4.89 12.43
CA TYR A 129 -3.30 -5.47 11.16
C TYR A 129 -3.74 -6.93 11.04
N GLN A 130 -3.74 -7.45 9.82
CA GLN A 130 -3.93 -8.88 9.54
C GLN A 130 -2.77 -9.43 8.71
N LEU A 131 -2.44 -10.71 8.92
CA LEU A 131 -1.52 -11.47 8.08
C LEU A 131 -2.31 -12.45 7.21
N VAL A 132 -2.30 -12.21 5.90
CA VAL A 132 -2.96 -13.07 4.92
C VAL A 132 -1.91 -13.94 4.24
N SER A 133 -1.93 -15.24 4.50
CA SER A 133 -1.01 -16.19 3.87
C SER A 133 -1.31 -16.30 2.39
N LEU A 134 -0.29 -16.07 1.55
CA LEU A 134 -0.44 -16.14 0.10
C LEU A 134 -0.32 -17.58 -0.40
N ALA A 135 -1.24 -18.00 -1.26
CA ALA A 135 -1.17 -19.30 -1.92
C ALA A 135 -0.09 -19.30 -3.02
N ARG A 136 0.66 -20.40 -3.13
CA ARG A 136 1.86 -20.51 -3.98
C ARG A 136 1.59 -20.35 -5.48
N ASP A 137 0.36 -20.62 -5.90
CA ASP A 137 -0.09 -20.55 -7.29
C ASP A 137 -0.51 -19.14 -7.72
N THR A 138 -0.72 -18.22 -6.77
CA THR A 138 -1.09 -16.83 -7.03
C THR A 138 0.02 -16.06 -7.75
N TYR A 139 -0.38 -15.08 -8.57
CA TYR A 139 0.56 -14.16 -9.21
C TYR A 139 1.36 -13.36 -8.17
N GLU A 140 0.68 -12.91 -7.11
CA GLU A 140 1.26 -12.14 -6.02
C GLU A 140 2.41 -12.88 -5.33
N PHE A 141 2.20 -14.15 -4.94
CA PHE A 141 3.24 -14.99 -4.36
C PHE A 141 4.44 -15.13 -5.31
N LYS A 142 4.17 -15.44 -6.59
CA LYS A 142 5.21 -15.64 -7.60
C LYS A 142 6.05 -14.38 -7.84
N GLU A 143 5.46 -13.19 -7.74
CA GLU A 143 6.20 -11.94 -7.91
C GLU A 143 7.13 -11.65 -6.72
N VAL A 144 6.68 -11.91 -5.49
CA VAL A 144 7.52 -11.80 -4.29
C VAL A 144 8.67 -12.82 -4.36
N VAL A 145 8.40 -14.06 -4.76
CA VAL A 145 9.43 -15.09 -4.99
C VAL A 145 10.44 -14.62 -6.05
N ARG A 146 9.96 -14.10 -7.18
CA ARG A 146 10.82 -13.59 -8.26
C ARG A 146 11.78 -12.52 -7.75
N LEU A 147 11.33 -11.60 -6.89
CA LEU A 147 12.20 -10.58 -6.30
C LEU A 147 13.22 -11.18 -5.32
N TYR A 148 12.80 -12.13 -4.49
CA TYR A 148 13.63 -12.79 -3.50
C TYR A 148 14.75 -13.63 -4.14
N GLU A 149 14.39 -14.47 -5.12
CA GLU A 149 15.29 -15.44 -5.77
C GLU A 149 16.34 -14.79 -6.68
N ARG A 150 16.20 -13.50 -7.00
CA ARG A 150 17.25 -12.74 -7.73
C ARG A 150 18.60 -12.82 -7.06
N THR A 151 18.63 -12.92 -5.73
CA THR A 151 19.89 -12.92 -4.97
C THR A 151 19.95 -13.97 -3.88
N MET A 152 18.81 -14.55 -3.48
CA MET A 152 18.72 -15.48 -2.37
C MET A 152 18.37 -16.89 -2.87
N CYS A 153 19.03 -17.91 -2.32
CA CYS A 153 18.83 -19.31 -2.70
C CYS A 153 18.20 -20.16 -1.60
N HIS A 154 17.88 -19.57 -0.46
CA HIS A 154 17.27 -20.26 0.67
C HIS A 154 15.78 -20.51 0.42
N PRO A 155 15.24 -21.66 0.82
CA PRO A 155 13.85 -22.00 0.53
C PRO A 155 12.89 -21.15 1.36
N ILE A 156 11.87 -20.60 0.70
CA ILE A 156 10.79 -19.85 1.34
C ILE A 156 9.84 -20.85 2.05
N LYS A 157 9.60 -20.61 3.33
CA LYS A 157 8.61 -21.29 4.14
C LYS A 157 7.21 -20.77 3.82
N SER A 158 7.02 -19.45 3.93
CA SER A 158 5.74 -18.79 3.71
C SER A 158 5.93 -17.33 3.28
N ILE A 159 4.92 -16.78 2.61
CA ILE A 159 4.79 -15.34 2.33
C ILE A 159 3.43 -14.92 2.82
N GLN A 160 3.39 -13.89 3.67
CA GLN A 160 2.17 -13.34 4.22
C GLN A 160 2.05 -11.87 3.80
N ARG A 161 0.92 -11.50 3.20
CA ARG A 161 0.56 -10.10 2.97
C ARG A 161 0.12 -9.49 4.29
N ILE A 162 0.64 -8.32 4.59
CA ILE A 162 0.26 -7.53 5.75
C ILE A 162 -0.84 -6.58 5.31
N GLN A 163 -1.97 -6.61 6.00
CA GLN A 163 -3.08 -5.69 5.78
C GLN A 163 -3.23 -4.82 7.03
N ASN A 164 -2.58 -3.67 7.01
CA ASN A 164 -2.73 -2.62 8.03
C ASN A 164 -3.29 -1.37 7.34
N LEU A 165 -4.55 -1.04 7.62
CA LEU A 165 -5.26 0.09 7.00
C LEU A 165 -4.64 1.44 7.37
N ASP A 166 -4.32 1.64 8.65
CA ASP A 166 -3.78 2.91 9.15
C ASP A 166 -2.40 3.21 8.54
N LEU A 167 -1.51 2.21 8.49
CA LEU A 167 -0.20 2.37 7.88
C LEU A 167 -0.28 2.56 6.37
N TRP A 168 -1.22 1.89 5.71
CA TRP A 168 -1.49 2.13 4.29
C TRP A 168 -1.98 3.55 4.06
N GLU A 169 -2.82 4.04 4.98
CA GLU A 169 -3.35 5.38 4.93
C GLU A 169 -2.26 6.45 5.05
N PHE A 170 -1.38 6.31 6.05
CA PHE A 170 -0.23 7.19 6.18
C PHE A 170 0.67 7.14 4.95
N PHE A 171 0.92 5.96 4.39
CA PHE A 171 1.73 5.78 3.19
C PHE A 171 1.14 6.52 1.98
N CYS A 172 -0.15 6.33 1.68
CA CYS A 172 -0.78 6.99 0.54
C CYS A 172 -0.87 8.51 0.73
N ARG A 173 -1.17 8.99 1.95
CA ARG A 173 -1.14 10.43 2.26
C ARG A 173 0.25 11.01 2.09
N LYS A 174 1.29 10.30 2.53
CA LYS A 174 2.68 10.74 2.34
C LYS A 174 3.02 10.82 0.86
N LYS A 175 2.65 9.83 0.05
CA LYS A 175 2.83 9.86 -1.41
C LYS A 175 2.17 11.10 -2.03
N GLN A 176 0.92 11.38 -1.66
CA GLN A 176 0.20 12.56 -2.16
C GLN A 176 0.85 13.88 -1.70
N GLN A 177 1.30 13.94 -0.45
CA GLN A 177 2.00 15.10 0.09
C GLN A 177 3.29 15.38 -0.71
N LEU A 178 4.13 14.36 -0.94
CA LEU A 178 5.38 14.50 -1.69
C LEU A 178 5.13 14.94 -3.14
N ARG A 179 4.09 14.39 -3.82
CA ARG A 179 3.67 14.83 -5.16
C ARG A 179 3.34 16.32 -5.21
N LYS A 180 2.58 16.82 -4.21
CA LYS A 180 2.22 18.25 -4.10
C LYS A 180 3.43 19.13 -3.84
N ILE A 181 4.29 18.75 -2.90
CA ILE A 181 5.50 19.51 -2.53
C ILE A 181 6.44 19.63 -3.73
N LYS A 182 6.66 18.53 -4.46
CA LYS A 182 7.60 18.48 -5.59
C LYS A 182 7.01 18.89 -6.93
N ARG A 183 5.69 19.05 -7.00
CA ARG A 183 4.95 19.37 -8.24
C ARG A 183 5.22 18.35 -9.35
N VAL A 184 5.25 17.07 -8.97
CA VAL A 184 5.48 15.94 -9.88
C VAL A 184 4.24 15.06 -9.99
N VAL A 185 4.11 14.39 -11.14
CA VAL A 185 2.99 13.47 -11.39
C VAL A 185 3.09 12.24 -10.50
N ASP A 186 4.27 11.73 -10.20
CA ASP A 186 4.45 10.57 -9.32
C ASP A 186 5.76 10.65 -8.54
N ILE A 187 5.85 9.85 -7.48
CA ILE A 187 7.05 9.69 -6.65
C ILE A 187 7.59 8.29 -6.88
N GLU A 188 8.90 8.19 -7.13
CA GLU A 188 9.54 6.90 -7.35
C GLU A 188 9.34 5.99 -6.14
N GLU A 189 8.84 4.80 -6.43
CA GLU A 189 8.48 3.78 -5.46
C GLU A 189 9.24 2.49 -5.77
N LYS A 190 9.72 1.80 -4.74
CA LYS A 190 10.43 0.52 -4.88
C LYS A 190 9.96 -0.49 -3.85
N MET A 191 9.98 -1.76 -4.26
CA MET A 191 9.90 -2.90 -3.35
C MET A 191 11.32 -3.24 -2.88
N LEU A 192 11.56 -3.13 -1.57
CA LEU A 192 12.88 -3.31 -0.97
C LEU A 192 12.82 -4.20 0.28
N PHE A 193 13.88 -4.97 0.51
CA PHE A 193 13.95 -5.92 1.60
C PHE A 193 14.46 -5.27 2.90
N HIS A 194 13.89 -5.67 4.04
CA HIS A 194 14.36 -5.30 5.37
C HIS A 194 14.50 -6.54 6.25
N GLY A 195 15.72 -6.85 6.65
CA GLY A 195 15.99 -7.96 7.57
C GLY A 195 15.87 -7.50 9.02
N THR A 196 15.18 -8.28 9.84
CA THR A 196 14.99 -7.96 11.25
C THR A 196 14.82 -9.25 12.06
N GLY A 197 14.96 -9.16 13.38
CA GLY A 197 14.69 -10.27 14.27
C GLY A 197 13.21 -10.56 14.42
N HIS A 198 12.85 -11.82 14.67
CA HIS A 198 11.45 -12.25 14.80
C HIS A 198 10.67 -11.48 15.88
N SER A 199 11.34 -11.07 16.96
CA SER A 199 10.75 -10.23 18.03
C SER A 199 10.21 -8.88 17.56
N ASN A 200 10.69 -8.36 16.44
CA ASN A 200 10.30 -7.05 15.93
C ASN A 200 9.09 -7.11 14.99
N VAL A 201 8.68 -8.32 14.55
CA VAL A 201 7.63 -8.49 13.53
C VAL A 201 6.33 -7.85 13.97
N GLN A 202 5.86 -8.15 15.18
CA GLN A 202 4.62 -7.58 15.70
C GLN A 202 4.69 -6.05 15.77
N ALA A 203 5.77 -5.50 16.31
CA ALA A 203 5.94 -4.05 16.42
C ALA A 203 5.95 -3.36 15.05
N ILE A 204 6.63 -3.93 14.05
CA ILE A 204 6.69 -3.37 12.69
C ILE A 204 5.32 -3.45 12.01
N CYS A 205 4.61 -4.58 12.13
CA CYS A 205 3.28 -4.73 11.54
C CYS A 205 2.24 -3.79 12.17
N THR A 206 2.36 -3.50 13.47
CA THR A 206 1.44 -2.60 14.17
C THR A 206 1.80 -1.13 14.00
N TYR A 207 3.08 -0.75 14.16
CA TYR A 207 3.52 0.63 14.32
C TYR A 207 4.49 1.12 13.24
N ASN A 208 4.76 0.30 12.21
CA ASN A 208 5.74 0.56 11.16
C ASN A 208 7.21 0.49 11.63
N PHE A 209 8.15 0.72 10.72
CA PHE A 209 9.58 0.72 11.00
C PHE A 209 10.00 1.95 11.82
N ASP A 210 10.63 1.72 12.97
CA ASP A 210 11.20 2.77 13.81
C ASP A 210 12.69 2.51 14.09
N TRP A 211 13.55 3.23 13.37
CA TRP A 211 15.00 3.13 13.51
C TRP A 211 15.50 3.53 14.90
N ARG A 212 14.71 4.27 15.69
CA ARG A 212 15.05 4.65 17.06
C ARG A 212 14.98 3.45 18.00
N LEU A 213 14.17 2.44 17.68
CA LEU A 213 14.00 1.22 18.49
C LEU A 213 14.98 0.11 18.11
N THR A 214 15.46 0.08 16.86
CA THR A 214 16.32 -1.00 16.38
C THR A 214 17.81 -0.77 16.67
N GLY A 215 18.19 0.44 17.10
CA GLY A 215 19.57 0.80 17.38
C GLY A 215 20.44 0.91 16.12
N SER A 216 21.40 1.84 16.17
CA SER A 216 22.31 2.17 15.07
C SER A 216 23.29 1.04 14.75
N HIS A 217 22.88 0.06 13.92
CA HIS A 217 23.84 -0.92 13.37
C HIS A 217 24.64 -0.31 12.22
N GLY A 218 25.54 0.61 12.58
CA GLY A 218 26.38 1.30 11.59
C GLY A 218 25.53 2.19 10.70
N ASP A 219 25.11 3.34 11.24
CA ASP A 219 24.43 4.41 10.50
C ASP A 219 25.41 5.04 9.48
N VAL A 220 25.86 4.28 8.49
CA VAL A 220 26.88 4.70 7.52
C VAL A 220 26.32 5.73 6.54
N TYR A 221 25.03 5.65 6.24
CA TYR A 221 24.38 6.48 5.23
C TYR A 221 23.29 7.40 5.83
N GLY A 222 23.22 7.47 7.16
CA GLY A 222 22.30 8.31 7.92
C GLY A 222 21.54 7.55 9.00
N ARG A 223 20.94 8.31 9.92
CA ARG A 223 20.10 7.82 11.02
C ARG A 223 18.65 7.66 10.54
N GLY A 224 18.37 6.50 9.96
CA GLY A 224 17.07 6.18 9.37
C GLY A 224 16.85 4.68 9.25
N SER A 225 15.72 4.27 8.71
CA SER A 225 15.39 2.87 8.43
C SER A 225 16.08 2.42 7.14
N TYR A 226 16.85 1.33 7.20
CA TYR A 226 17.64 0.80 6.09
C TYR A 226 16.87 -0.26 5.31
N PHE A 227 16.91 -0.17 3.99
CA PHE A 227 16.29 -1.12 3.06
C PHE A 227 17.30 -1.53 1.99
N ALA A 228 17.30 -2.81 1.63
CA ALA A 228 18.19 -3.34 0.61
C ALA A 228 17.43 -3.74 -0.64
N ARG A 229 18.04 -3.50 -1.81
CA ARG A 229 17.55 -4.05 -3.07
C ARG A 229 17.61 -5.57 -3.10
N ASP A 230 18.65 -6.14 -2.49
CA ASP A 230 18.98 -7.56 -2.58
C ASP A 230 18.59 -8.29 -1.28
N ALA A 231 17.71 -9.30 -1.37
CA ALA A 231 17.28 -10.11 -0.24
C ALA A 231 18.44 -10.75 0.53
N LYS A 232 19.50 -11.19 -0.18
CA LYS A 232 20.71 -11.75 0.42
C LYS A 232 21.48 -10.76 1.31
N TYR A 233 21.36 -9.46 1.04
CA TYR A 233 21.95 -8.45 1.92
C TYR A 233 21.14 -8.36 3.22
N SER A 234 19.81 -8.24 3.10
CA SER A 234 18.90 -8.17 4.24
C SER A 234 18.93 -9.42 5.12
N SER A 235 19.17 -10.61 4.55
CA SER A 235 19.25 -11.86 5.32
C SER A 235 20.34 -11.88 6.40
N LYS A 236 21.36 -11.01 6.30
CA LYS A 236 22.41 -10.86 7.31
C LYS A 236 21.89 -10.24 8.61
N PHE A 237 20.80 -9.47 8.52
CA PHE A 237 20.15 -8.77 9.63
C PHE A 237 18.94 -9.54 10.18
N CYS A 238 18.57 -10.66 9.55
CA CYS A 238 17.60 -11.62 10.08
C CYS A 238 18.24 -12.40 11.23
N LEU A 239 18.30 -11.77 12.40
CA LEU A 239 18.90 -12.33 13.60
C LEU A 239 17.89 -13.18 14.36
N THR A 240 18.36 -14.29 14.93
CA THR A 240 17.61 -15.01 15.95
C THR A 240 17.62 -14.20 17.25
N THR A 241 16.48 -14.19 17.95
CA THR A 241 16.14 -13.32 19.08
C THR A 241 17.17 -13.30 20.21
N GLY A 242 17.94 -14.37 20.41
CA GLY A 242 18.97 -14.48 21.45
C GLY A 242 20.07 -13.40 21.43
N LYS A 243 20.24 -12.66 20.32
CA LYS A 243 21.27 -11.61 20.19
C LYS A 243 20.75 -10.17 20.37
N HIS A 244 19.44 -9.93 20.57
CA HIS A 244 18.86 -8.58 20.50
C HIS A 244 18.06 -8.08 21.71
N ASN A 245 18.14 -8.76 22.85
CA ASN A 245 17.39 -8.34 24.05
C ASN A 245 17.76 -6.96 24.62
N PHE A 246 18.89 -6.35 24.21
CA PHE A 246 19.36 -5.09 24.82
C PHE A 246 18.74 -3.81 24.24
N ALA A 247 18.39 -3.79 22.95
CA ALA A 247 17.88 -2.56 22.30
C ALA A 247 16.49 -2.19 22.80
N LEU A 248 15.56 -3.16 22.87
CA LEU A 248 14.21 -2.95 23.37
C LEU A 248 14.17 -2.65 24.88
N GLN A 249 15.05 -3.30 25.67
CA GLN A 249 15.17 -3.04 27.11
C GLN A 249 15.55 -1.59 27.41
N LYS A 250 16.39 -0.96 26.58
CA LYS A 250 16.75 0.46 26.72
C LYS A 250 15.54 1.40 26.63
N HIS A 251 14.50 0.97 25.92
CA HIS A 251 13.24 1.70 25.77
C HIS A 251 12.15 1.21 26.74
N GLY A 252 12.50 0.41 27.76
CA GLY A 252 11.55 -0.12 28.72
C GLY A 252 10.63 -1.22 28.17
N LEU A 253 10.97 -1.79 27.01
CA LEU A 253 10.19 -2.84 26.36
C LEU A 253 10.78 -4.21 26.71
N ALA A 254 9.96 -5.08 27.30
CA ALA A 254 10.32 -6.48 27.49
C ALA A 254 10.26 -7.19 26.13
N PRO A 255 11.29 -7.96 25.73
CA PRO A 255 11.21 -8.82 24.56
C PRO A 255 10.02 -9.78 24.72
N PRO A 256 9.29 -10.12 23.65
CA PRO A 256 8.31 -11.19 23.72
C PRO A 256 9.01 -12.47 24.21
N ILE A 257 8.47 -13.09 25.26
CA ILE A 257 8.99 -14.35 25.79
C ILE A 257 8.58 -15.45 24.81
N PHE A 258 9.40 -15.69 23.79
CA PHE A 258 9.24 -16.88 22.96
C PHE A 258 9.73 -18.09 23.76
N SER A 259 8.87 -19.08 23.94
CA SER A 259 9.21 -20.35 24.60
C SER A 259 10.24 -21.16 23.82
N SER A 260 10.36 -20.92 22.51
CA SER A 260 11.39 -21.48 21.63
C SER A 260 11.58 -20.59 20.40
N GLU A 261 12.81 -20.46 19.91
CA GLU A 261 13.07 -19.70 18.68
C GLU A 261 12.55 -20.46 17.46
N PRO A 262 11.88 -19.78 16.50
CA PRO A 262 11.50 -20.44 15.26
C PRO A 262 12.74 -20.91 14.50
N PRO A 263 12.71 -22.11 13.87
CA PRO A 263 13.85 -22.65 13.12
C PRO A 263 14.03 -21.99 11.75
N TYR A 264 13.46 -20.81 11.55
CA TYR A 264 13.42 -20.07 10.29
C TYR A 264 13.65 -18.58 10.56
N LYS A 265 14.09 -17.88 9.53
CA LYS A 265 14.33 -16.44 9.53
C LYS A 265 13.15 -15.69 8.92
N THR A 266 13.04 -14.42 9.28
CA THR A 266 12.00 -13.51 8.79
C THR A 266 12.61 -12.26 8.19
N MET A 267 12.08 -11.81 7.06
CA MET A 267 12.38 -10.49 6.50
C MET A 267 11.10 -9.85 5.95
N PHE A 268 11.08 -8.53 5.89
CA PHE A 268 10.03 -7.79 5.21
C PHE A 268 10.43 -7.51 3.77
N LEU A 269 9.45 -7.52 2.88
CA LEU A 269 9.51 -6.83 1.59
C LEU A 269 8.54 -5.65 1.67
N ALA A 270 9.09 -4.45 1.73
CA ALA A 270 8.35 -3.22 1.97
C ALA A 270 8.23 -2.40 0.70
N ARG A 271 7.13 -1.68 0.59
CA ARG A 271 6.90 -0.64 -0.41
C ARG A 271 7.45 0.67 0.12
N VAL A 272 8.35 1.30 -0.64
CA VAL A 272 9.13 2.45 -0.17
C VAL A 272 9.07 3.59 -1.18
N LEU A 273 8.66 4.76 -0.74
CA LEU A 273 8.75 6.01 -1.50
C LEU A 273 10.19 6.53 -1.45
N VAL A 274 11.02 6.07 -2.39
CA VAL A 274 12.44 6.45 -2.45
C VAL A 274 12.63 7.83 -3.08
N GLY A 275 11.73 8.25 -3.97
CA GLY A 275 11.76 9.54 -4.64
C GLY A 275 13.14 9.88 -5.22
N GLU A 276 13.51 11.16 -5.12
CA GLU A 276 14.84 11.60 -5.54
C GLU A 276 15.87 11.32 -4.43
N ALA A 277 16.83 10.46 -4.73
CA ALA A 277 17.86 10.05 -3.78
C ALA A 277 19.16 10.87 -3.91
N THR A 278 19.97 10.85 -2.85
CA THR A 278 21.33 11.39 -2.83
C THR A 278 22.27 10.47 -2.04
N LEU A 279 23.58 10.70 -2.07
CA LEU A 279 24.53 9.93 -1.26
C LEU A 279 24.29 10.16 0.23
N GLY A 280 24.29 9.06 1.00
CA GLY A 280 24.14 9.11 2.44
C GLY A 280 25.37 9.61 3.18
N ASN A 281 25.15 10.09 4.41
CA ASN A 281 26.20 10.49 5.33
C ASN A 281 25.79 10.11 6.77
N PRO A 282 26.73 9.62 7.60
CA PRO A 282 26.40 9.19 8.97
C PRO A 282 25.74 10.26 9.84
N LEU A 283 26.00 11.54 9.58
CA LEU A 283 25.49 12.65 10.38
C LEU A 283 24.04 13.02 10.04
N PHE A 284 23.50 12.54 8.92
CA PHE A 284 22.16 12.89 8.48
C PHE A 284 21.07 12.28 9.38
N CYS A 285 20.14 13.12 9.83
CA CYS A 285 18.87 12.70 10.48
C CYS A 285 17.65 12.85 9.56
N ARG A 286 17.88 13.38 8.37
CA ARG A 286 16.92 13.63 7.30
C ARG A 286 17.70 13.75 6.00
N PRO A 287 17.08 13.58 4.83
CA PRO A 287 17.74 13.85 3.57
C PRO A 287 18.23 15.31 3.52
N PRO A 288 19.39 15.58 2.90
CA PRO A 288 19.92 16.93 2.79
C PRO A 288 19.09 17.78 1.80
N SER A 289 19.26 19.09 1.90
CA SER A 289 18.67 20.05 0.96
C SER A 289 19.39 19.99 -0.38
N LYS A 290 18.66 20.22 -1.48
CA LYS A 290 19.22 20.24 -2.84
C LYS A 290 19.88 21.56 -3.19
N ASP A 291 19.41 22.64 -2.59
CA ASP A 291 19.73 24.03 -2.92
C ASP A 291 20.02 24.85 -1.65
N MET A 292 20.30 24.18 -0.53
CA MET A 292 20.51 24.78 0.80
C MET A 292 19.28 25.53 1.35
N SER A 293 18.10 25.39 0.73
CA SER A 293 16.84 25.91 1.26
C SER A 293 16.22 25.01 2.31
N TYR A 294 15.26 25.56 3.06
CA TYR A 294 14.44 24.85 4.05
C TYR A 294 13.19 24.19 3.46
N SER A 295 13.02 24.15 2.14
CA SER A 295 11.81 23.63 1.49
C SER A 295 12.08 22.56 0.43
N ASN A 296 13.29 22.48 -0.13
CA ASN A 296 13.63 21.57 -1.22
C ASN A 296 14.65 20.51 -0.80
N PHE A 297 14.17 19.33 -0.44
CA PHE A 297 14.99 18.21 0.02
C PHE A 297 14.94 17.02 -0.94
N PHE A 298 15.98 16.19 -0.86
CA PHE A 298 15.91 14.81 -1.35
C PHE A 298 14.89 14.01 -0.51
N ASP A 299 14.49 12.84 -0.99
CA ASP A 299 13.50 11.97 -0.33
C ASP A 299 14.15 10.82 0.44
N SER A 300 15.34 10.40 0.01
CA SER A 300 16.08 9.29 0.58
C SER A 300 17.59 9.47 0.43
N CYS A 301 18.36 8.65 1.13
CA CYS A 301 19.80 8.54 0.97
C CYS A 301 20.17 7.13 0.48
N VAL A 302 21.24 7.01 -0.31
CA VAL A 302 21.71 5.75 -0.89
C VAL A 302 23.21 5.56 -0.68
N ASP A 303 23.68 4.31 -0.87
CA ASP A 303 25.10 3.96 -0.85
C ASP A 303 25.84 4.37 -2.14
N ASP A 304 25.17 4.26 -3.28
CA ASP A 304 25.72 4.59 -4.61
C ASP A 304 24.61 5.20 -5.49
N LEU A 305 24.92 6.25 -6.25
CA LEU A 305 23.92 6.94 -7.10
C LEU A 305 23.62 6.22 -8.41
N ALA A 306 24.61 5.51 -8.97
CA ALA A 306 24.48 4.86 -10.27
C ALA A 306 23.81 3.49 -10.15
N ASN A 307 24.09 2.77 -9.07
CA ASN A 307 23.57 1.43 -8.79
C ASN A 307 23.29 1.25 -7.29
N PRO A 308 22.27 1.93 -6.75
CA PRO A 308 21.93 1.83 -5.33
C PRO A 308 21.61 0.39 -4.93
N LYS A 309 22.20 -0.05 -3.82
CA LYS A 309 21.87 -1.33 -3.18
C LYS A 309 21.21 -1.13 -1.83
N ILE A 310 21.46 0.02 -1.20
CA ILE A 310 20.94 0.39 0.11
C ILE A 310 20.20 1.71 -0.03
N TYR A 311 19.02 1.79 0.58
CA TYR A 311 18.22 2.99 0.73
C TYR A 311 18.00 3.27 2.21
N VAL A 312 18.17 4.52 2.62
CA VAL A 312 17.90 5.00 3.97
C VAL A 312 16.73 5.96 3.92
N ILE A 313 15.71 5.64 4.72
CA ILE A 313 14.45 6.38 4.79
C ILE A 313 14.29 6.94 6.20
N PHE A 314 14.00 8.24 6.28
CA PHE A 314 14.02 8.98 7.55
C PHE A 314 12.61 9.21 8.13
N ASP A 315 11.56 9.08 7.31
CA ASP A 315 10.15 9.21 7.69
C ASP A 315 9.45 7.86 7.50
N CYS A 316 8.88 7.30 8.57
CA CYS A 316 8.20 6.00 8.53
C CYS A 316 7.00 6.00 7.59
N ASN A 317 6.34 7.14 7.37
CA ASN A 317 5.20 7.24 6.46
C ASN A 317 5.60 7.12 4.98
N GLN A 318 6.89 7.13 4.65
CA GLN A 318 7.38 6.77 3.30
C GLN A 318 7.42 5.25 3.08
N ILE A 319 7.07 4.44 4.08
CA ILE A 319 7.24 2.99 4.08
C ILE A 319 5.92 2.31 4.40
N TYR A 320 5.62 1.26 3.66
CA TYR A 320 4.56 0.31 3.99
C TYR A 320 5.13 -1.11 4.06
N PRO A 321 5.07 -1.81 5.22
CA PRO A 321 5.50 -3.20 5.33
C PRO A 321 4.47 -4.10 4.64
N GLU A 322 4.68 -4.41 3.36
CA GLU A 322 3.65 -5.07 2.54
C GLU A 322 3.64 -6.60 2.68
N TYR A 323 4.82 -7.21 2.73
CA TYR A 323 4.95 -8.66 2.88
C TYR A 323 5.93 -9.04 3.99
N LEU A 324 5.55 -10.09 4.73
CA LEU A 324 6.44 -10.83 5.61
C LEU A 324 6.84 -12.14 4.92
N ILE A 325 8.14 -12.36 4.77
CA ILE A 325 8.71 -13.57 4.17
C ILE A 325 9.39 -14.38 5.26
N GLU A 326 8.94 -15.62 5.44
CA GLU A 326 9.59 -16.61 6.29
C GLU A 326 10.41 -17.58 5.42
N PHE A 327 11.66 -17.86 5.78
CA PHE A 327 12.57 -18.71 4.99
C PHE A 327 13.58 -19.44 5.88
N TYR A 328 14.13 -20.56 5.41
CA TYR A 328 15.08 -21.39 6.18
C TYR A 328 16.55 -21.03 5.95
#